data_AF-A0A2H0KC73-F1
#
_entry.id   AF-A0A2H0KC73-F1
#
_cell.length_a   1.000
_cell.length_b   1.000
_cell.length_c   1.000
_cell.angle_alpha   90.00
_cell.angle_beta   90.00
_cell.angle_gamma   90.00
#
_symmetry.space_group_name_H-M   'P 1'
#
loop_
_entity.id
_entity.type
_entity.pdbx_description
1 polymer ?
#
loop_
_entity_poly.entity_id
_entity_poly.type
_entity_poly.pdbx_seq_one_letter_code
_entity_poly.pdbx_strand_id
1 'polypeptide(L)'
;MFGADIENAKTLPDPKSKYDSLHSQLKSFAVSDPLDPAKLTRIKEQVSARTANYLTCLLHIGVAADNNAAERSLRHLVLKRKISFGSFREKTAETLAILCSVLMSYRQKGMMATYLKGV
;
A
#
# COMPACT_ATOMS: atom_id res chain seq x y z
N MET A 1 4.15 11.73 14.73
CA MET A 1 4.61 10.91 15.87
C MET A 1 4.57 9.43 15.51
N PHE A 2 3.40 8.82 15.22
CA PHE A 2 3.28 7.38 14.89
C PHE A 2 4.17 6.78 13.79
N GLY A 3 4.47 7.51 12.70
CA GLY A 3 5.35 7.00 11.65
C GLY A 3 6.79 6.78 12.11
N ALA A 4 7.28 7.63 13.03
CA ALA A 4 8.61 7.46 13.62
C ALA A 4 8.66 6.23 14.54
N ASP A 5 7.56 5.91 15.22
CA ASP A 5 7.48 4.79 16.16
C ASP A 5 7.53 3.43 15.46
N ILE A 6 6.94 3.31 14.26
CA ILE A 6 7.00 2.10 13.44
C ILE A 6 8.41 1.91 12.84
N GLU A 7 9.02 2.97 12.31
CA GLU A 7 10.40 2.91 11.80
C GLU A 7 11.40 2.56 12.91
N ASN A 8 11.26 3.16 14.09
CA ASN A 8 12.05 2.85 15.27
C ASN A 8 11.79 1.43 15.81
N ALA A 9 10.61 0.86 15.58
CA ALA A 9 10.31 -0.51 15.97
C ALA A 9 10.98 -1.54 15.05
N LYS A 10 11.18 -1.21 13.76
CA LYS A 10 11.82 -2.10 12.78
C LYS A 10 13.34 -2.19 12.89
N THR A 11 13.97 -1.18 13.47
CA THR A 11 15.42 -1.19 13.73
C THR A 11 15.80 -2.03 14.95
N LEU A 12 14.82 -2.50 15.73
CA LEU A 12 15.06 -3.37 16.88
C LEU A 12 15.36 -4.82 16.45
N PRO A 13 16.10 -5.58 17.29
CA PRO A 13 16.44 -6.98 17.01
C PRO A 13 15.21 -7.89 16.90
N ASP A 14 14.12 -7.55 17.60
CA ASP A 14 12.83 -8.24 17.53
C ASP A 14 11.67 -7.23 17.36
N PRO A 15 11.32 -6.88 16.11
CA PRO A 15 10.23 -5.95 15.82
C PRO A 15 8.85 -6.49 16.25
N LYS A 16 8.71 -7.81 16.39
CA LYS A 16 7.45 -8.46 16.72
C LYS A 16 7.03 -8.15 18.16
N SER A 17 7.99 -7.97 19.06
CA SER A 17 7.75 -7.59 20.47
C SER A 17 6.90 -6.33 20.64
N LYS A 18 6.96 -5.39 19.69
CA LYS A 18 6.18 -4.13 19.71
C LYS A 18 4.84 -4.22 18.98
N TYR A 19 4.53 -5.35 18.34
CA TYR A 19 3.29 -5.50 17.59
C TYR A 19 2.07 -5.32 18.50
N ASP A 20 2.02 -6.04 19.62
CA ASP A 20 0.84 -6.07 20.50
C ASP A 20 0.57 -4.72 21.17
N SER A 21 1.63 -3.98 21.54
CA SER A 21 1.51 -2.66 22.14
C SER A 21 1.00 -1.63 21.13
N LEU A 22 1.56 -1.58 19.92
CA LEU A 22 1.10 -0.70 18.84
C LEU A 22 -0.30 -1.07 18.35
N HIS A 23 -0.63 -2.36 18.29
CA HIS A 23 -1.95 -2.84 17.93
C HIS A 23 -3.01 -2.37 18.93
N SER A 24 -2.69 -2.44 20.23
CA SER A 24 -3.58 -1.97 21.29
C SER A 24 -3.76 -0.45 21.25
N GLN A 25 -2.68 0.31 21.02
CA GLN A 25 -2.73 1.77 20.88
C GLN A 25 -3.57 2.23 19.67
N LEU A 26 -3.43 1.55 18.53
CA LEU A 26 -4.24 1.86 17.35
C LEU A 26 -5.71 1.54 17.59
N LYS A 27 -6.01 0.44 18.28
CA LYS A 27 -7.39 0.10 18.67
C LYS A 27 -7.99 1.12 19.63
N SER A 28 -7.24 1.60 20.62
CA SER A 28 -7.73 2.63 21.55
C SER A 28 -7.97 3.96 20.84
N PHE A 29 -7.13 4.32 19.86
CA PHE A 29 -7.33 5.52 19.05
C PHE A 29 -8.57 5.43 18.15
N ALA A 30 -8.84 4.23 17.63
CA ALA A 30 -9.91 4.01 16.65
C ALA A 30 -11.31 3.87 17.26
N VAL A 31 -11.47 4.12 18.57
CA VAL A 31 -12.78 4.16 19.23
C VAL A 31 -13.54 5.41 18.78
N SER A 32 -14.69 5.21 18.14
CA SER A 32 -15.57 6.29 17.68
C SER A 32 -16.27 6.97 18.84
N ASP A 33 -16.35 8.30 18.80
CA ASP A 33 -17.07 9.14 19.76
C ASP A 33 -18.31 9.78 19.09
N PRO A 34 -19.45 9.91 19.78
CA PRO A 34 -20.64 10.58 19.25
C PRO A 34 -20.43 12.03 18.78
N LEU A 35 -19.43 12.73 19.32
CA LEU A 35 -19.08 14.10 18.96
C LEU A 35 -18.07 14.17 17.79
N ASP A 36 -17.64 13.03 17.24
CA ASP A 36 -16.72 13.01 16.11
C ASP A 36 -17.39 13.55 14.83
N PRO A 37 -16.70 14.39 14.05
CA PRO A 37 -17.17 14.75 12.72
C PRO A 37 -17.12 13.52 11.80
N ALA A 38 -18.06 13.41 10.84
CA ALA A 38 -18.20 12.26 9.94
C ALA A 38 -16.89 11.82 9.25
N LYS A 39 -16.01 12.79 8.93
CA LYS A 39 -14.69 12.51 8.34
C LYS A 39 -13.78 11.75 9.30
N LEU A 40 -13.77 12.12 10.59
CA LEU A 40 -12.97 11.48 11.61
C LEU A 40 -13.52 10.09 11.96
N THR A 41 -14.85 9.96 12.06
CA THR A 41 -15.51 8.66 12.26
C THR A 41 -15.10 7.66 11.18
N ARG A 42 -15.15 8.07 9.91
CA ARG A 42 -14.72 7.22 8.79
C ARG A 42 -13.24 6.82 8.87
N ILE A 43 -12.37 7.73 9.30
CA ILE A 43 -10.95 7.41 9.48
C ILE A 43 -10.78 6.39 10.61
N LYS A 44 -11.45 6.59 11.76
CA LYS A 44 -11.41 5.66 12.89
C LYS A 44 -11.91 4.27 12.50
N GLU A 45 -13.02 4.18 11.78
CA GLU A 45 -13.54 2.93 11.21
C GLU A 45 -12.53 2.23 10.28
N GLN A 46 -11.85 3.00 9.42
CA GLN A 46 -10.83 2.43 8.54
C GLN A 46 -9.61 1.95 9.31
N VAL A 47 -9.17 2.71 10.32
CA VAL A 47 -8.03 2.36 11.16
C VAL A 47 -8.34 1.11 11.97
N SER A 48 -9.52 1.00 12.59
CA SER A 48 -9.92 -0.18 13.36
C SER A 48 -10.01 -1.42 12.47
N ALA A 49 -10.65 -1.31 11.29
CA ALA A 49 -10.81 -2.43 10.37
C ALA A 49 -9.47 -2.90 9.75
N ARG A 50 -8.49 -2.01 9.61
CA ARG A 50 -7.22 -2.28 8.92
C ARG A 50 -5.99 -2.27 9.84
N THR A 51 -6.17 -2.26 11.15
CA THR A 51 -5.07 -2.15 12.13
C THR A 51 -3.97 -3.18 11.88
N ALA A 52 -4.33 -4.43 11.59
CA ALA A 52 -3.37 -5.49 11.29
C ALA A 52 -2.52 -5.18 10.04
N ASN A 53 -3.11 -4.58 9.01
CA ASN A 53 -2.43 -4.28 7.74
C ASN A 53 -1.34 -3.21 7.89
N TYR A 54 -1.57 -2.23 8.77
CA TYR A 54 -0.57 -1.18 9.03
C TYR A 54 0.66 -1.73 9.76
N LEU A 55 0.51 -2.79 10.54
CA LEU A 55 1.58 -3.38 11.35
C LEU A 55 2.22 -4.63 10.70
N THR A 56 1.81 -5.02 9.49
CA THR A 56 2.36 -6.17 8.75
C THR A 56 3.88 -6.08 8.60
N CYS A 57 4.43 -4.87 8.49
CA CYS A 57 5.88 -4.62 8.39
C CYS A 57 6.68 -5.01 9.64
N LEU A 58 6.02 -5.19 10.80
CA LEU A 58 6.63 -5.69 12.04
C LEU A 58 6.60 -7.23 12.13
N LEU A 59 5.68 -7.87 11.41
CA LEU A 59 5.53 -9.32 11.39
C LEU A 59 6.46 -9.99 10.37
N HIS A 60 6.80 -9.29 9.29
CA HIS A 60 7.61 -9.82 8.20
C HIS A 60 8.85 -8.96 7.97
N ILE A 61 10.02 -9.55 8.25
CA ILE A 61 11.32 -8.93 7.99
C ILE A 61 11.47 -8.67 6.49
N GLY A 62 11.90 -7.45 6.13
CA GLY A 62 12.10 -7.04 4.73
C GLY A 62 10.91 -6.36 4.06
N VAL A 63 9.72 -6.34 4.70
CA VAL A 63 8.59 -5.54 4.21
C VAL A 63 8.78 -4.09 4.60
N ALA A 64 8.71 -3.15 3.65
CA ALA A 64 8.78 -1.71 3.94
C ALA A 64 7.57 -1.25 4.77
N ALA A 65 7.75 -0.23 5.64
CA ALA A 65 6.63 0.37 6.39
C ALA A 65 5.94 1.50 5.61
N ASP A 66 6.54 1.90 4.48
CA ASP A 66 5.99 2.88 3.57
C ASP A 66 5.22 2.23 2.40
N ASN A 67 4.42 3.04 1.71
CA ASN A 67 3.68 2.64 0.53
C ASN A 67 4.44 2.94 -0.77
N ASN A 68 5.71 3.33 -0.70
CA ASN A 68 6.43 3.92 -1.82
C ASN A 68 6.57 2.94 -3.00
N ALA A 69 6.80 1.67 -2.70
CA ALA A 69 6.92 0.63 -3.73
C ALA A 69 5.60 0.44 -4.50
N ALA A 70 4.48 0.35 -3.78
CA ALA A 70 3.16 0.18 -4.39
C ALA A 70 2.75 1.42 -5.20
N GLU A 71 2.96 2.62 -4.67
CA GLU A 71 2.66 3.87 -5.38
C GLU A 71 3.48 4.00 -6.67
N ARG A 72 4.79 3.72 -6.62
CA ARG A 72 5.65 3.71 -7.81
C ARG A 72 5.16 2.70 -8.85
N SER A 73 4.68 1.53 -8.42
CA SER A 73 4.14 0.51 -9.33
C SER A 73 2.86 0.97 -10.02
N LEU A 74 1.95 1.63 -9.29
CA LEU A 74 0.67 2.10 -9.82
C LEU A 74 0.79 3.38 -10.65
N ARG A 75 1.81 4.21 -10.39
CA ARG A 75 2.00 5.52 -11.02
C ARG A 75 1.92 5.47 -12.54
N HIS A 76 2.54 4.47 -13.17
CA HIS A 76 2.54 4.35 -14.63
C HIS A 76 1.13 4.13 -15.20
N LEU A 77 0.32 3.30 -14.54
CA LEU A 77 -1.07 3.06 -14.94
C LEU A 77 -1.93 4.31 -14.72
N VAL A 78 -1.76 4.99 -13.58
CA VAL A 78 -2.50 6.23 -13.26
C VAL A 78 -2.19 7.34 -14.27
N LEU A 79 -0.91 7.55 -14.60
CA LEU A 79 -0.50 8.54 -15.59
C LEU A 79 -1.03 8.20 -16.98
N LYS A 80 -0.93 6.94 -17.41
CA LYS A 80 -1.51 6.49 -18.68
C LYS A 80 -3.01 6.74 -18.71
N ARG A 81 -3.74 6.39 -17.64
CA ARG A 81 -5.19 6.60 -17.54
C ARG A 81 -5.54 8.08 -17.64
N LYS A 82 -4.78 8.94 -16.97
CA LYS A 82 -4.97 10.40 -17.04
C LYS A 82 -4.77 10.95 -18.44
N ILE A 83 -3.68 10.57 -19.12
CA ILE A 83 -3.34 11.06 -20.47
C ILE A 83 -4.32 10.56 -21.53
N SER A 84 -4.78 9.31 -21.41
CA SER A 84 -5.71 8.68 -22.37
C SER A 84 -7.19 8.87 -22.03
N PHE A 85 -7.53 9.66 -21.00
CA PHE A 85 -8.88 9.79 -20.46
C PHE A 85 -9.54 8.45 -20.05
N GLY A 86 -8.71 7.44 -19.77
CA GLY A 86 -9.13 6.12 -19.37
C GLY A 86 -9.51 5.19 -20.53
N SER A 87 -10.41 4.27 -20.25
CA SER A 87 -10.93 3.30 -21.22
C SER A 87 -12.44 3.47 -21.30
N PHE A 88 -12.98 3.53 -22.52
CA PHE A 88 -14.41 3.68 -22.74
C PHE A 88 -15.23 2.43 -22.39
N ARG A 89 -14.65 1.24 -22.59
CA ARG A 89 -15.27 -0.06 -22.28
C ARG A 89 -14.51 -0.79 -21.19
N GLU A 90 -15.22 -1.56 -20.38
CA GLU A 90 -14.67 -2.40 -19.32
C GLU A 90 -13.66 -3.42 -19.86
N LYS A 91 -14.02 -4.14 -20.92
CA LYS A 91 -13.12 -5.11 -21.58
C LYS A 91 -11.77 -4.48 -21.97
N THR A 92 -11.77 -3.23 -22.42
CA THR A 92 -10.53 -2.52 -22.78
C THR A 92 -9.74 -2.10 -21.52
N ALA A 93 -10.40 -1.76 -20.43
CA ALA A 93 -9.74 -1.51 -19.15
C ALA A 93 -9.08 -2.78 -18.61
N GLU A 94 -9.74 -3.93 -18.74
CA GLU A 94 -9.23 -5.23 -18.33
C GLU A 94 -8.01 -5.65 -19.16
N THR A 95 -8.10 -5.59 -20.50
CA THR A 95 -6.94 -5.88 -21.37
C THR A 95 -5.76 -4.97 -21.04
N LEU A 96 -6.01 -3.68 -20.79
CA LEU A 96 -4.97 -2.75 -20.37
C LEU A 96 -4.35 -3.14 -19.02
N ALA A 97 -5.17 -3.55 -18.04
CA ALA A 97 -4.68 -3.97 -16.74
C ALA A 97 -3.75 -5.18 -16.85
N ILE A 98 -4.13 -6.19 -17.65
CA ILE A 98 -3.32 -7.39 -17.91
C ILE A 98 -2.01 -7.03 -18.62
N LEU A 99 -2.06 -6.22 -19.69
CA LEU A 99 -0.86 -5.80 -20.40
C LEU A 99 0.09 -5.00 -19.50
N CYS A 100 -0.46 -4.08 -18.70
CA CYS A 100 0.31 -3.30 -17.75
C CYS A 100 0.91 -4.19 -16.66
N SER A 101 0.21 -5.20 -16.12
CA SER A 101 0.77 -6.07 -15.09
C SER A 101 1.97 -6.87 -15.61
N VAL A 102 1.91 -7.37 -16.84
CA VAL A 102 3.03 -8.08 -17.47
C VAL A 102 4.21 -7.14 -17.69
N LEU A 103 4.00 -6.02 -18.38
CA LEU A 103 5.05 -5.04 -18.68
C LEU A 103 5.72 -4.50 -17.41
N MET A 104 4.93 -4.16 -16.39
CA MET A 104 5.47 -3.64 -15.14
C MET A 104 6.28 -4.71 -14.38
N SER A 105 5.91 -5.99 -14.47
CA SER A 105 6.69 -7.08 -13.90
C SER A 105 8.06 -7.23 -14.58
N TYR A 106 8.11 -7.19 -15.92
CA TYR A 106 9.37 -7.21 -16.67
C TYR A 106 10.24 -5.99 -16.38
N ARG A 107 9.62 -4.81 -16.23
CA ARG A 107 10.32 -3.58 -15.83
C ARG A 107 10.97 -3.72 -14.46
N GLN A 108 10.26 -4.27 -13.47
CA GLN A 108 10.79 -4.47 -12.12
C GLN A 108 11.99 -5.43 -12.11
N LYS A 109 11.98 -6.43 -12.99
CA LYS A 109 13.10 -7.37 -13.18
C LYS A 109 14.27 -6.81 -13.99
N GLY A 110 14.17 -5.60 -14.55
CA GLY A 110 15.18 -5.04 -15.45
C GLY A 110 15.23 -5.70 -16.85
N MET A 111 14.24 -6.52 -17.19
CA MET A 111 14.19 -7.32 -18.42
C MET A 111 13.28 -6.72 -19.50
N MET A 112 12.92 -5.45 -19.38
CA MET A 112 12.00 -4.83 -20.34
C MET A 112 12.58 -4.77 -21.75
N ALA A 113 13.87 -4.45 -21.86
CA ALA A 113 14.54 -4.30 -23.14
C ALA A 113 14.63 -5.63 -23.91
N THR A 114 14.75 -6.77 -23.21
CA THR A 114 14.77 -8.09 -23.85
C THR A 114 13.37 -8.48 -24.31
N TYR A 115 12.35 -8.29 -23.46
CA TYR A 115 10.95 -8.55 -23.81
C TYR A 115 10.52 -7.77 -25.07
N LEU A 116 10.86 -6.49 -25.16
CA LEU A 116 10.49 -5.65 -26.31
C LEU A 116 11.26 -6.01 -27.60
N LYS A 117 12.43 -6.65 -27.48
CA LYS A 117 13.22 -7.13 -28.62
C LYS A 117 12.76 -8.50 -29.13
N GLY A 118 11.80 -9.15 -28.46
CA GLY A 118 11.27 -10.45 -28.86
C GLY A 118 12.24 -11.61 -28.73
N VAL A 119 13.24 -11.48 -27.82
CA VAL A 119 14.24 -12.51 -27.51
C VAL A 119 13.87 -13.22 -26.21
#